data_AF-C7EX14-F1
#
_entry.id   AF-C7EX14-F1
#
_cell.length_a   1.000
_cell.length_b   1.000
_cell.length_c   1.000
_cell.angle_alpha   90.00
_cell.angle_beta   90.00
_cell.angle_gamma   90.00
#
_symmetry.space_group_name_H-M   'P 1'
#
loop_
_entity.id
_entity.type
_entity.pdbx_description
1 polymer ?
#
loop_
_entity_poly.entity_id
_entity_poly.type
_entity_poly.pdbx_seq_one_letter_code
_entity_poly.pdbx_strand_id
1 'polypeptide(L)' 'GTLRPPGLIGGSKPKVATPAVVSKIEQYKRENPTIFAWEIRERLISEGVCSNATAPSVSSINRILRNRAA' A
#
# COMPACT_ATOMS: atom_id res chain seq x y z
N GLY A 1 -39.33 12.09 -9.89
CA GLY A 1 -37.91 12.42 -10.13
C GLY A 1 -37.32 13.07 -8.90
N THR A 2 -36.20 12.55 -8.39
CA THR A 2 -35.14 13.22 -7.60
C THR A 2 -34.17 12.11 -7.15
N LEU A 3 -33.13 11.82 -7.94
CA LEU A 3 -31.74 12.25 -7.78
C LEU A 3 -31.00 11.63 -6.56
N ARG A 4 -29.97 10.82 -6.90
CA ARG A 4 -28.84 10.31 -6.09
C ARG A 4 -28.06 11.45 -5.40
N PRO A 5 -27.07 11.23 -4.49
CA PRO A 5 -26.41 9.96 -4.09
C PRO A 5 -26.23 9.74 -2.56
N PRO A 6 -25.81 8.53 -2.13
CA PRO A 6 -25.33 8.30 -0.76
C PRO A 6 -24.05 9.09 -0.48
N GLY A 7 -24.00 9.68 0.71
CA GLY A 7 -22.88 10.46 1.22
C GLY A 7 -21.55 9.71 1.15
N LEU A 8 -20.77 10.05 0.14
CA LEU A 8 -19.33 10.15 0.26
C LEU A 8 -19.05 11.16 1.38
N ILE A 9 -18.25 10.79 2.37
CA ILE A 9 -17.35 11.64 3.18
C ILE A 9 -17.13 10.92 4.50
N GLY A 10 -15.89 10.47 4.73
CA GLY A 10 -15.51 9.86 6.01
C GLY A 10 -14.43 8.79 5.92
N GLY A 11 -13.71 8.66 4.81
CA GLY A 11 -12.48 7.89 4.78
C GLY A 11 -11.43 8.58 5.63
N SER A 12 -11.40 8.27 6.92
CA SER A 12 -10.35 8.65 7.86
C SER A 12 -9.00 8.40 7.21
N LYS A 13 -8.27 9.47 6.86
CA LYS A 13 -6.91 9.41 6.31
C LYS A 13 -6.11 8.37 7.09
N PRO A 14 -5.65 7.25 6.48
CA PRO A 14 -4.76 6.37 7.19
C PRO A 14 -3.46 7.15 7.41
N LYS A 15 -3.19 7.53 8.66
CA LYS A 15 -1.90 8.12 9.11
C LYS A 15 -0.73 7.11 8.99
N VAL A 16 -0.82 6.08 8.16
CA VAL A 16 0.06 4.92 8.23
C VAL A 16 0.48 4.46 6.83
N ALA A 17 1.79 4.41 6.63
CA ALA A 17 2.52 4.27 5.37
C ALA A 17 2.48 5.53 4.49
N THR A 18 3.65 6.14 4.29
CA THR A 18 3.85 7.22 3.33
C THR A 18 3.27 6.79 1.98
N PRO A 19 2.43 7.62 1.31
CA PRO A 19 1.77 7.22 0.06
C PRO A 19 2.76 6.77 -1.02
N ALA A 20 3.99 7.28 -0.99
CA ALA A 20 5.10 6.83 -1.82
C ALA A 20 5.42 5.34 -1.66
N VAL A 21 5.46 4.84 -0.42
CA VAL A 21 5.76 3.44 -0.10
C VAL A 21 4.67 2.52 -0.64
N VAL A 22 3.41 2.89 -0.43
CA VAL A 22 2.24 2.16 -0.94
C VAL A 22 2.29 2.05 -2.46
N SER A 23 2.56 3.17 -3.15
CA SER A 23 2.70 3.18 -4.61
C SER A 23 3.82 2.28 -5.10
N LYS A 24 4.96 2.26 -4.40
CA LYS A 24 6.11 1.41 -4.74
C LYS A 24 5.81 -0.09 -4.52
N ILE A 25 5.12 -0.44 -3.42
CA ILE A 25 4.68 -1.82 -3.14
C ILE A 25 3.83 -2.37 -4.28
N GLU A 26 2.86 -1.59 -4.75
CA GLU A 26 2.00 -2.00 -5.85
C GLU A 26 2.72 -2.06 -7.18
N GLN A 27 3.61 -1.10 -7.43
CA GLN A 27 4.44 -1.10 -8.62
C GLN A 27 5.24 -2.41 -8.71
N TYR A 28 5.93 -2.79 -7.63
CA TYR A 28 6.68 -4.06 -7.60
C TYR A 28 5.80 -5.29 -7.79
N LYS A 29 4.60 -5.31 -7.21
CA LYS A 29 3.66 -6.42 -7.38
C LYS A 29 3.06 -6.47 -8.79
N ARG A 30 2.88 -5.32 -9.43
CA ARG A 30 2.38 -5.20 -10.81
C ARG A 30 3.45 -5.62 -11.81
N GLU A 31 4.69 -5.22 -11.59
CA GLU A 31 5.84 -5.62 -12.42
C GLU A 31 6.11 -7.11 -12.27
N ASN A 32 6.07 -7.63 -11.03
CA ASN A 32 6.35 -9.03 -10.73
C ASN A 32 5.26 -9.59 -9.79
N PRO A 33 4.18 -10.20 -10.32
CA PRO A 33 3.11 -10.75 -9.48
C PRO A 33 3.57 -11.91 -8.60
N THR A 34 4.71 -12.53 -8.93
CA THR A 34 5.35 -13.59 -8.13
C THR A 34 6.13 -13.07 -6.94
N ILE A 35 6.45 -11.76 -6.88
CA ILE A 35 7.26 -11.20 -5.80
C ILE A 35 6.55 -11.35 -4.45
N PHE A 36 7.29 -11.81 -3.44
CA PHE A 36 6.76 -11.97 -2.11
C PHE A 36 6.77 -10.65 -1.32
N ALA A 37 5.89 -10.54 -0.33
CA ALA A 37 5.79 -9.33 0.49
C ALA A 37 7.07 -9.03 1.30
N TRP A 38 7.84 -10.06 1.68
CA TRP A 38 9.15 -9.86 2.31
C TRP A 38 10.19 -9.33 1.31
N GLU A 39 10.19 -9.78 0.07
CA GLU A 39 11.08 -9.24 -0.98
C GLU A 39 10.75 -7.78 -1.30
N ILE A 40 9.46 -7.43 -1.35
CA ILE A 40 9.02 -6.03 -1.49
C ILE A 40 9.60 -5.19 -0.35
N ARG A 41 9.55 -5.67 0.90
CA ARG A 41 10.14 -4.98 2.06
C ARG A 41 11.64 -4.77 1.87
N GLU A 42 12.38 -5.80 1.48
CA GLU A 42 13.83 -5.68 1.27
C GLU A 42 14.17 -4.73 0.14
N ARG A 43 13.43 -4.77 -0.97
CA ARG A 43 13.59 -3.80 -2.07
C ARG A 43 13.32 -2.36 -1.64
N LEU A 44 12.28 -2.12 -0.84
CA LEU A 44 12.00 -0.79 -0.29
C LEU A 44 13.15 -0.27 0.57
N ILE A 45 13.81 -1.15 1.32
CA ILE A 45 14.96 -0.79 2.16
C ILE A 45 16.21 -0.56 1.32
N SER A 46 16.46 -1.45 0.35
CA SER A 46 17.60 -1.37 -0.57
C SER A 46 17.58 -0.11 -1.43
N GLU A 47 16.40 0.29 -1.92
CA GLU A 47 16.19 1.54 -2.67
C GLU A 47 16.20 2.80 -1.77
N GLY A 48 16.31 2.65 -0.45
CA GLY A 48 16.26 3.78 0.49
C GLY A 48 14.88 4.46 0.59
N VAL A 49 13.82 3.81 0.09
CA VAL A 49 12.44 4.31 0.18
C VAL A 49 11.93 4.21 1.62
N CYS A 50 12.32 3.14 2.32
CA CYS A 50 12.03 2.91 3.72
C CYS A 50 13.31 2.54 4.48
N SER A 51 13.37 2.85 5.77
CA SER A 51 14.36 2.28 6.69
C SER A 51 13.77 1.05 7.37
N ASN A 52 14.59 0.22 8.01
CA ASN A 52 14.11 -1.00 8.69
C ASN A 52 13.00 -0.70 9.74
N ALA A 53 13.01 0.49 10.34
CA ALA A 53 11.99 0.97 11.27
C ALA A 53 10.72 1.55 10.61
N THR A 54 10.80 2.04 9.37
CA THR A 54 9.66 2.64 8.64
C THR A 54 9.06 1.71 7.60
N ALA A 55 9.78 0.64 7.25
CA ALA A 55 9.33 -0.38 6.32
C ALA A 55 8.14 -1.14 6.92
N PRO A 56 7.01 -1.24 6.20
CA PRO A 56 5.86 -1.99 6.69
C PRO A 56 6.20 -3.47 6.84
N SER A 57 5.63 -4.11 7.86
CA SER A 57 5.72 -5.56 8.05
C SER A 57 5.09 -6.31 6.88
N VAL A 58 5.49 -7.57 6.67
CA VAL A 58 4.98 -8.46 5.61
C VAL A 58 3.44 -8.55 5.62
N SER A 59 2.83 -8.62 6.81
CA SER A 59 1.36 -8.59 6.96
C SER A 59 0.74 -7.26 6.54
N SER A 60 1.39 -6.14 6.88
CA SER A 60 0.93 -4.80 6.46
C SER A 60 1.01 -4.63 4.95
N ILE A 61 2.07 -5.13 4.31
CA ILE A 61 2.22 -5.13 2.84
C ILE A 61 1.08 -5.92 2.18
N ASN A 62 0.81 -7.14 2.67
CA ASN A 62 -0.30 -7.94 2.16
C ASN A 62 -1.66 -7.24 2.35
N ARG A 63 -1.86 -6.56 3.48
CA ARG A 63 -3.07 -5.79 3.74
C ARG A 63 -3.20 -4.61 2.78
N ILE A 64 -2.11 -3.89 2.50
CA ILE A 64 -2.07 -2.79 1.51
C ILE A 64 -2.47 -3.31 0.12
N LEU A 65 -1.86 -4.41 -0.32
CA LEU A 65 -2.14 -5.04 -1.60
C LEU A 65 -3.61 -5.49 -1.75
N ARG A 66 -4.24 -5.94 -0.66
CA ARG A 66 -5.65 -6.35 -0.65
C ARG A 66 -6.63 -5.18 -0.50
N ASN A 67 -6.25 -4.12 0.22
CA ASN A 67 -7.14 -3.00 0.55
C ASN A 67 -7.24 -1.96 -0.58
N ARG A 68 -6.25 -1.84 -1.47
CA ARG A 68 -6.33 -0.96 -2.66
C ARG A 68 -7.07 -1.58 -3.86
N ALA A 69 -7.38 -2.87 -3.80
CA ALA A 69 -8.21 -3.55 -4.80
C ALA A 69 -9.73 -3.33 -4.57
N ALA A 70 -10.11 -2.46 -3.62
CA ALA A 70 -11.48 -2.13 -3.27
C ALA A 70 -11.79 -0.67 -3.61
#